data_AF-A0A5Q4DQ53-F1
#
_entry.id   AF-A0A5Q4DQ53-F1
#
_cell.length_a   1.000
_cell.length_b   1.000
_cell.length_c   1.000
_cell.angle_alpha   90.00
_cell.angle_beta   90.00
_cell.angle_gamma   90.00
#
_symmetry.space_group_name_H-M   'P 1'
#
loop_
_entity.id
_entity.type
_entity.pdbx_description
1 polymer ?
#
loop_
_entity_poly.entity_id
_entity_poly.type
_entity_poly.pdbx_seq_one_letter_code
_entity_poly.pdbx_strand_id
1 'polypeptide(L)'
;MAYKSLAEKLGTAFARLGEGRGDKIKASDVEKVIAKLQQRLDALQTEVERHPEKASRIAVKQVTARDLLMRAEWLLAEVNRGATPPFAPLVPLKPSDDPPKPTALDLPMAED
;
A
#
# COMPACT_ATOMS: atom_id res chain seq x y z
N MET A 1 9.96 -11.70 5.53
CA MET A 1 8.49 -11.72 5.30
C MET A 1 8.20 -11.01 3.98
N ALA A 2 7.46 -11.64 3.06
CA ALA A 2 7.08 -11.02 1.79
C ALA A 2 5.93 -10.02 2.01
N TYR A 3 5.90 -8.92 1.24
CA TYR A 3 4.83 -7.91 1.27
C TYR A 3 3.42 -8.51 1.22
N LYS A 4 3.28 -9.63 0.52
CA LYS A 4 2.05 -10.43 0.44
C LYS A 4 1.44 -10.75 1.81
N SER A 5 2.24 -11.20 2.78
CA SER A 5 1.74 -11.57 4.10
C SER A 5 1.27 -10.36 4.92
N LEU A 6 1.88 -9.18 4.72
CA LEU A 6 1.42 -7.93 5.35
C LEU A 6 0.13 -7.43 4.69
N ALA A 7 0.04 -7.51 3.36
CA ALA A 7 -1.15 -7.18 2.61
C ALA A 7 -2.34 -8.10 2.96
N GLU A 8 -2.11 -9.40 3.14
CA GLU A 8 -3.15 -10.36 3.57
C GLU A 8 -3.66 -10.08 4.98
N LYS A 9 -2.76 -9.68 5.91
CA LYS A 9 -3.15 -9.28 7.27
C LYS A 9 -4.00 -8.03 7.27
N LEU A 10 -3.60 -7.01 6.49
CA LEU A 10 -4.40 -5.81 6.29
C LEU A 10 -5.74 -6.18 5.64
N GLY A 11 -5.74 -6.98 4.58
CA GLY A 11 -6.94 -7.52 3.92
C GLY A 11 -7.94 -8.14 4.88
N THR A 12 -7.46 -9.00 5.77
CA THR A 12 -8.28 -9.64 6.79
C THR A 12 -8.87 -8.61 7.77
N ALA A 13 -8.09 -7.62 8.18
CA ALA A 13 -8.55 -6.59 9.08
C ALA A 13 -9.57 -5.65 8.41
N PHE A 14 -9.33 -5.23 7.15
CA PHE A 14 -10.29 -4.46 6.36
C PHE A 14 -11.60 -5.23 6.14
N ALA A 15 -11.54 -6.54 5.86
CA ALA A 15 -12.74 -7.37 5.74
C ALA A 15 -13.56 -7.36 7.04
N ARG A 16 -12.89 -7.56 8.19
CA ARG A 16 -13.55 -7.49 9.50
C ARG A 16 -14.14 -6.12 9.78
N LEU A 17 -13.47 -5.04 9.39
CA LEU A 17 -13.99 -3.69 9.52
C LEU A 17 -15.27 -3.50 8.68
N GLY A 18 -15.27 -3.95 7.42
CA GLY A 18 -16.43 -3.91 6.54
C GLY A 18 -17.62 -4.76 7.02
N GLU A 19 -17.35 -5.84 7.75
CA GLU A 19 -18.37 -6.65 8.44
C GLU A 19 -18.89 -6.00 9.74
N GLY A 20 -18.46 -4.78 10.09
CA GLY A 20 -18.81 -4.12 11.35
C GLY A 20 -18.13 -4.73 12.58
N ARG A 21 -17.14 -5.60 12.39
CA ARG A 21 -16.37 -6.28 13.45
C ARG A 21 -15.04 -5.58 13.73
N GLY A 22 -15.01 -4.26 13.58
CA GLY A 22 -13.83 -3.43 13.86
C GLY A 22 -13.29 -3.62 15.29
N ASP A 23 -14.18 -3.85 16.25
CA ASP A 23 -13.86 -4.13 17.65
C ASP A 23 -12.97 -5.38 17.86
N LYS A 24 -13.03 -6.35 16.93
CA LYS A 24 -12.18 -7.56 16.96
C LYS A 24 -10.79 -7.33 16.37
N ILE A 25 -10.50 -6.13 15.86
CA ILE A 25 -9.20 -5.76 15.33
C ILE A 25 -8.41 -5.11 16.47
N LYS A 26 -7.31 -5.75 16.87
CA LYS A 26 -6.43 -5.17 17.89
C LYS A 26 -5.57 -4.09 17.23
N ALA A 27 -5.63 -2.87 17.75
CA ALA A 27 -4.74 -1.77 17.37
C ALA A 27 -3.27 -2.21 17.38
N SER A 28 -2.84 -2.94 18.41
CA SER A 28 -1.47 -3.47 18.53
C SER A 28 -1.04 -4.42 17.41
N ASP A 29 -1.97 -5.12 16.75
CA ASP A 29 -1.62 -5.94 15.58
C ASP A 29 -1.40 -5.06 14.33
N VAL A 30 -2.14 -3.97 14.20
CA VAL A 30 -1.97 -2.98 13.13
C VAL A 30 -0.68 -2.18 13.32
N GLU A 31 -0.36 -1.75 14.54
CA GLU A 31 0.91 -1.09 14.89
C GLU A 31 2.13 -1.95 14.53
N LYS A 32 2.06 -3.26 14.79
CA LYS A 32 3.12 -4.21 14.40
C LYS A 32 3.28 -4.30 12.88
N VAL A 33 2.20 -4.14 12.11
CA VAL A 33 2.26 -4.12 10.65
C VAL A 33 2.91 -2.81 10.17
N ILE A 34 2.54 -1.67 10.75
CA ILE A 34 3.14 -0.36 10.46
C ILE A 34 4.65 -0.39 10.73
N ALA A 35 5.07 -0.85 11.91
CA ALA A 35 6.48 -0.94 12.27
C ALA A 35 7.28 -1.81 11.27
N LYS A 36 6.69 -2.92 10.80
CA LYS A 36 7.32 -3.79 9.79
C LYS A 36 7.41 -3.14 8.42
N LEU A 37 6.41 -2.35 8.02
CA LEU A 37 6.44 -1.61 6.76
C LEU A 37 7.47 -0.48 6.80
N GLN A 38 7.59 0.23 7.92
CA GLN A 38 8.62 1.24 8.14
C GLN A 38 10.03 0.65 8.06
N GLN A 39 10.30 -0.45 8.79
CA GLN A 39 11.58 -1.16 8.70
C GLN A 39 11.90 -1.61 7.27
N ARG A 40 10.88 -1.95 6.49
CA ARG A 40 11.09 -2.36 5.10
C ARG A 40 11.35 -1.19 4.18
N LEU A 41 10.70 -0.05 4.38
CA LEU A 41 11.00 1.18 3.65
C LEU A 41 12.42 1.64 3.91
N ASP A 42 12.87 1.61 5.16
CA ASP A 42 14.24 1.94 5.56
C ASP A 42 15.26 1.00 4.90
N ALA A 43 15.00 -0.31 4.90
CA ALA A 43 15.83 -1.28 4.20
C ALA A 43 15.87 -1.05 2.67
N LEU A 44 14.74 -0.67 2.06
CA LEU A 44 14.71 -0.33 0.63
C LEU A 44 15.45 0.98 0.35
N GLN A 45 15.37 1.97 1.25
CA GLN A 45 16.12 3.22 1.13
C GLN A 45 17.62 2.96 1.17
N THR A 46 18.08 2.17 2.15
CA THR A 46 19.47 1.72 2.26
C THR A 46 19.91 0.94 1.01
N GLU A 47 19.03 0.13 0.43
CA GLU A 47 19.30 -0.59 -0.82
C GLU A 47 19.45 0.37 -2.01
N VAL A 48 18.65 1.44 -2.11
CA VAL A 48 18.82 2.48 -3.16
C VAL A 48 20.15 3.18 -3.00
N GLU A 49 20.55 3.51 -1.77
CA GLU A 49 21.83 4.17 -1.49
C GLU A 49 23.02 3.28 -1.86
N ARG A 50 22.91 1.97 -1.64
CA ARG A 50 23.96 0.98 -2.00
C ARG A 50 23.96 0.62 -3.49
N HIS A 51 22.80 0.64 -4.13
CA HIS A 51 22.59 0.20 -5.50
C HIS A 51 21.75 1.22 -6.28
N PRO A 52 22.30 2.41 -6.57
CA PRO A 52 21.59 3.45 -7.30
C PRO A 52 21.17 2.99 -8.70
N GLU A 53 21.89 2.05 -9.32
CA GLU A 53 21.52 1.45 -10.60
C GLU A 53 20.20 0.65 -10.55
N LYS A 54 19.75 0.25 -9.35
CA LYS A 54 18.48 -0.46 -9.12
C LYS A 54 17.39 0.47 -8.61
N ALA A 55 17.65 1.78 -8.50
CA ALA A 55 16.76 2.76 -7.89
C ALA A 55 15.33 2.69 -8.45
N SER A 56 15.15 2.64 -9.78
CA SER A 56 13.82 2.59 -10.40
C SER A 56 13.02 1.34 -10.00
N ARG A 57 13.66 0.16 -9.92
CA ARG A 57 12.98 -1.08 -9.49
C ARG A 57 12.67 -1.08 -8.00
N ILE A 58 13.54 -0.45 -7.19
CA ILE A 58 13.33 -0.32 -5.75
C ILE A 58 12.25 0.71 -5.44
N ALA A 59 12.18 1.80 -6.21
CA ALA A 59 11.14 2.83 -6.11
C ALA A 59 9.74 2.24 -6.30
N VAL A 60 9.55 1.33 -7.26
CA VAL A 60 8.27 0.61 -7.43
C VAL A 60 7.89 -0.15 -6.15
N LYS A 61 8.86 -0.81 -5.50
CA LYS A 61 8.63 -1.51 -4.22
C LYS A 61 8.35 -0.54 -3.07
N GLN A 62 8.99 0.63 -3.06
CA GLN A 62 8.74 1.67 -2.06
C GLN A 62 7.33 2.24 -2.19
N VAL A 63 6.83 2.44 -3.42
CA VAL A 63 5.45 2.89 -3.66
C VAL A 63 4.46 1.91 -3.05
N THR A 64 4.61 0.60 -3.31
CA THR A 64 3.74 -0.42 -2.70
C THR A 64 3.84 -0.43 -1.17
N ALA A 65 5.05 -0.30 -0.62
CA ALA A 65 5.24 -0.28 0.83
C ALA A 65 4.60 0.96 1.49
N ARG A 66 4.70 2.14 0.86
CA ARG A 66 4.05 3.39 1.31
C ARG A 66 2.53 3.28 1.24
N ASP A 67 1.98 2.74 0.15
CA ASP A 67 0.54 2.54 0.02
C ASP A 67 -0.01 1.60 1.11
N LEU A 68 0.66 0.48 1.38
CA LEU A 68 0.31 -0.41 2.49
C LEU A 68 0.42 0.27 3.86
N LEU A 69 1.40 1.16 4.03
CA LEU A 69 1.63 1.87 5.29
C LEU A 69 0.52 2.89 5.55
N MET A 70 0.16 3.71 4.56
CA MET A 70 -0.96 4.65 4.66
C MET A 70 -2.26 3.95 5.01
N ARG A 71 -2.51 2.78 4.40
CA ARG A 71 -3.70 1.96 4.69
C ARG A 71 -3.67 1.39 6.10
N ALA A 72 -2.51 0.95 6.58
CA ALA A 72 -2.34 0.44 7.94
C ALA A 72 -2.53 1.55 8.98
N GLU A 73 -1.97 2.74 8.76
CA GLU A 73 -2.15 3.91 9.62
C GLU A 73 -3.61 4.35 9.67
N TRP A 74 -4.29 4.35 8.52
CA TRP A 74 -5.72 4.61 8.45
C TRP A 74 -6.52 3.57 9.25
N LEU A 75 -6.24 2.29 9.07
CA LEU A 75 -6.92 1.22 9.80
C LEU A 75 -6.71 1.36 11.31
N LEU A 76 -5.51 1.74 11.75
CA LEU A 76 -5.23 2.00 13.16
C LEU A 76 -6.06 3.17 13.69
N ALA A 77 -6.13 4.27 12.93
CA ALA A 77 -6.96 5.42 13.28
C ALA A 77 -8.44 5.05 13.34
N GLU A 78 -8.91 4.21 12.42
CA GLU A 78 -10.29 3.75 12.34
C GLU A 78 -10.66 2.83 13.52
N VAL A 79 -9.79 1.88 13.85
CA VAL A 79 -9.93 1.00 15.03
C VAL A 79 -9.94 1.81 16.32
N ASN A 80 -9.15 2.89 16.39
CA ASN A 80 -9.15 3.80 17.54
C ASN A 80 -10.34 4.78 17.56
N ARG A 81 -10.95 5.09 16.41
CA ARG A 81 -12.02 6.10 16.27
C ARG A 81 -13.43 5.50 16.34
N GLY A 82 -13.59 4.21 15.98
CA GLY A 82 -14.82 3.46 16.27
C GLY A 82 -16.03 3.66 15.33
N ALA A 83 -15.88 4.12 14.07
CA ALA A 83 -16.75 3.82 12.91
C ALA A 83 -16.72 4.89 11.78
N THR A 84 -16.56 4.39 10.54
CA THR A 84 -17.22 4.64 9.23
C THR A 84 -16.18 4.85 8.11
N PRO A 85 -16.00 3.89 7.18
CA PRO A 85 -14.96 3.95 6.14
C PRO A 85 -15.39 4.74 4.88
N PRO A 86 -14.53 5.64 4.35
CA PRO A 86 -14.66 6.17 2.99
C PRO A 86 -13.87 5.37 1.92
N PHE A 87 -13.01 4.42 2.32
CA PHE A 87 -12.17 3.65 1.38
C PHE A 87 -12.71 2.24 1.12
N ALA A 88 -12.88 1.94 -0.17
CA ALA A 88 -13.44 0.68 -0.69
C ALA A 88 -12.60 -0.57 -0.34
N PRO A 89 -13.22 -1.76 -0.27
CA PRO A 89 -12.54 -3.01 0.06
C PRO A 89 -11.42 -3.35 -0.94
N LEU A 90 -10.35 -3.92 -0.39
CA LEU A 90 -9.15 -4.35 -1.11
C LEU A 90 -9.50 -5.36 -2.20
N VAL A 91 -9.55 -4.88 -3.44
CA VAL A 91 -9.42 -5.77 -4.60
C VAL A 91 -8.00 -6.34 -4.54
N PRO A 92 -7.81 -7.68 -4.60
CA PRO A 92 -6.48 -8.25 -4.64
C PRO A 92 -5.74 -7.70 -5.86
N LEU A 93 -4.67 -6.94 -5.60
CA LEU A 93 -3.81 -6.39 -6.62
C LEU A 93 -3.19 -7.58 -7.37
N LYS A 94 -3.76 -7.91 -8.55
CA LYS A 94 -3.02 -8.69 -9.54
C LYS A 94 -1.71 -7.93 -9.79
N PRO A 95 -0.57 -8.61 -9.91
CA PRO A 95 0.62 -7.98 -10.45
C PRO A 95 0.31 -7.67 -11.92
N SER A 96 -0.30 -6.50 -12.18
CA SER A 96 -0.32 -5.93 -13.52
C SER A 96 1.09 -5.46 -13.80
N ASP A 97 1.85 -6.37 -14.41
CA ASP A 97 3.06 -6.12 -15.18
C ASP A 97 2.68 -5.32 -16.43
N ASP A 98 2.16 -4.11 -16.24
CA ASP A 98 1.98 -3.15 -17.33
C ASP A 98 2.96 -2.01 -17.06
N PRO A 99 4.10 -1.93 -17.78
CA PRO A 99 4.89 -0.72 -17.77
C PRO A 99 3.99 0.44 -18.22
N PRO A 100 4.11 1.65 -17.64
CA PRO A 100 3.38 2.80 -18.16
C PRO A 100 3.83 3.03 -19.60
N LYS A 101 2.98 2.63 -20.55
CA LYS A 101 3.13 3.01 -21.94
C LYS A 101 3.04 4.54 -21.96
N PRO A 102 4.00 5.27 -22.58
CA PRO A 102 3.84 6.69 -22.76
C PRO A 102 2.62 6.88 -23.66
N THR A 103 1.49 7.27 -23.07
CA THR A 103 0.33 7.73 -23.83
C THR A 103 0.81 8.95 -24.60
N ALA A 104 0.97 8.76 -25.90
CA ALA A 104 1.15 9.83 -26.86
C ALA A 104 0.04 10.84 -26.59
N LEU A 105 0.47 12.07 -26.32
CA LEU A 105 -0.38 13.24 -26.26
C LEU A 105 -0.98 13.40 -27.67
N ASP A 106 -2.19 12.89 -27.85
CA ASP A 106 -2.99 13.13 -29.04
C ASP A 106 -3.37 14.62 -29.03
N LEU A 107 -2.55 15.41 -29.71
CA LEU A 107 -2.86 16.79 -30.07
C LEU A 107 -3.79 16.74 -31.28
N PRO A 108 -5.07 17.18 -31.17
CA PRO A 108 -5.81 17.52 -32.36
C PRO A 108 -5.21 18.83 -32.90
N MET A 109 -4.32 18.73 -33.89
CA MET A 109 -4.03 19.89 -34.73
C MET A 109 -5.25 20.14 -35.61
N ALA A 110 -5.84 21.30 -35.36
CA ALA A 110 -6.89 21.89 -36.16
C ALA A 110 -6.47 21.98 -37.63
N GLU A 111 -7.41 21.60 -38.49
CA GLU A 111 -7.42 21.86 -39.93
C GLU A 111 -7.49 23.37 -40.18
N ASP A 112 -6.73 23.85 -41.16
CA ASP A 112 -7.04 25.03 -42.00
C ASP A 112 -6.68 24.68 -43.45
#